data_AF-A0A2U9SU81-F1
#
_entry.id   AF-A0A2U9SU81-F1
#
_cell.length_a   1.000
_cell.length_b   1.000
_cell.length_c   1.000
_cell.angle_alpha   90.00
_cell.angle_beta   90.00
_cell.angle_gamma   90.00
#
_symmetry.space_group_name_H-M   'P 1'
#
loop_
_entity.id
_entity.type
_entity.pdbx_description
1 polymer ?
#
loop_
_entity_poly.entity_id
_entity_poly.type
_entity_poly.pdbx_seq_one_letter_code
_entity_poly.pdbx_strand_id
1 'polypeptide(L)'
;MSSSNPTRPSRRKALQCMAFGGLGTLFTLSGGILTPFDLALAQTGDARPADAGRPLFVQISDTHIGFNKDANPDVSATLRQTIELVNGMPAMPALTIHTGDITHLSKPEEFDHASQLLSALRVPELHTVPGEHDVTDGSGAEYFSRFGKASDNRGYYSFDHAGVHFIGLVNVMHFKPNGLGSFGDDQLAWLAQDLKGRSSSTPIVVFSHMPMWTIYEPWGWGTGDAPQTMALLRRFGSVTVLNGHIHQIVSKVEGNVTFHTARSTAFPQPTAGNGPGPVPLTVPREQLPKMLGVTTVEFAGHPAASALHDATLA
;
A
#
# COMPACT_ATOMS: atom_id res chain seq x y z
N MET A 1 -23.54 -18.00 51.04
CA MET A 1 -23.30 -19.07 50.05
C MET A 1 -24.22 -18.85 48.86
N SER A 2 -23.63 -18.85 47.64
CA SER A 2 -24.25 -18.86 46.29
C SER A 2 -25.13 -17.64 45.92
N SER A 3 -24.59 -16.58 45.29
CA SER A 3 -24.20 -16.41 43.87
C SER A 3 -25.39 -16.22 42.91
N SER A 4 -25.73 -14.95 42.70
CA SER A 4 -26.64 -14.43 41.67
C SER A 4 -26.08 -14.66 40.26
N ASN A 5 -26.92 -15.23 39.38
CA ASN A 5 -26.67 -15.36 37.95
C ASN A 5 -26.40 -13.99 37.29
N PRO A 6 -25.36 -13.85 36.44
CA PRO A 6 -25.24 -12.70 35.56
C PRO A 6 -26.15 -12.89 34.34
N THR A 7 -27.07 -11.94 34.17
CA THR A 7 -27.94 -11.78 33.01
C THR A 7 -27.11 -11.68 31.72
N ARG A 8 -27.33 -12.63 30.82
CA ARG A 8 -26.79 -12.63 29.44
C ARG A 8 -27.27 -11.39 28.68
N PRO A 9 -26.40 -10.62 28.01
CA PRO A 9 -26.83 -9.56 27.11
C PRO A 9 -27.62 -10.16 25.93
N SER A 10 -28.81 -9.61 25.68
CA SER A 10 -29.71 -10.06 24.62
C SER A 10 -29.11 -9.91 23.22
N ARG A 11 -29.39 -10.88 22.34
CA ARG A 11 -29.05 -11.02 20.90
C ARG A 11 -29.47 -9.84 19.97
N ARG A 12 -29.73 -8.64 20.49
CA ARG A 12 -30.32 -7.51 19.74
C ARG A 12 -29.45 -6.24 19.77
N LYS A 13 -28.12 -6.41 19.65
CA LYS A 13 -27.15 -5.35 19.31
C LYS A 13 -26.00 -5.87 18.42
N ALA A 14 -26.26 -6.90 17.61
CA ALA A 14 -25.31 -7.47 16.66
C ALA A 14 -25.75 -7.17 15.22
N LEU A 15 -26.08 -5.91 14.91
CA LEU A 15 -26.40 -5.47 13.54
C LEU A 15 -26.11 -3.97 13.43
N GLN A 16 -24.93 -3.63 12.90
CA GLN A 16 -24.68 -2.57 11.92
C GLN A 16 -23.16 -2.35 11.76
N CYS A 17 -22.50 -3.30 11.10
CA CYS A 17 -21.27 -3.01 10.34
C CYS A 17 -21.44 -3.67 8.98
N MET A 18 -22.25 -3.06 8.11
CA MET A 18 -22.01 -3.21 6.67
C MET A 18 -20.84 -2.30 6.36
N ALA A 19 -19.62 -2.81 6.49
CA ALA A 19 -18.45 -2.14 5.93
C ALA A 19 -18.60 -2.20 4.40
N PHE A 20 -19.07 -1.09 3.82
CA PHE A 20 -19.07 -0.88 2.39
C PHE A 20 -17.69 -0.35 1.99
N GLY A 21 -17.00 -1.04 1.07
CA GLY A 21 -15.85 -0.51 0.33
C GLY A 21 -14.52 -0.62 1.06
N GLY A 22 -13.59 -1.41 0.52
CA GLY A 22 -12.22 -1.43 1.00
C GLY A 22 -11.48 -0.11 0.72
N LEU A 23 -10.63 0.24 1.68
CA LEU A 23 -9.81 1.44 1.85
C LEU A 23 -8.29 1.25 1.61
N GLY A 24 -7.44 2.26 1.85
CA GLY A 24 -5.97 2.09 1.86
C GLY A 24 -5.42 1.44 3.14
N THR A 25 -4.25 0.78 3.09
CA THR A 25 -3.65 0.12 4.28
C THR A 25 -3.12 1.16 5.27
N LEU A 26 -3.60 1.16 6.51
CA LEU A 26 -3.13 2.05 7.57
C LEU A 26 -1.96 1.42 8.32
N PHE A 27 -0.97 2.22 8.71
CA PHE A 27 0.19 1.74 9.47
C PHE A 27 0.39 2.55 10.75
N THR A 28 0.81 1.89 11.83
CA THR A 28 1.28 2.52 13.06
C THR A 28 2.74 2.15 13.33
N LEU A 29 3.43 2.94 14.16
CA LEU A 29 4.78 2.63 14.62
C LEU A 29 4.73 2.18 16.08
N SER A 30 5.12 0.94 16.35
CA SER A 30 5.23 0.40 17.71
C SER A 30 6.58 -0.27 17.89
N GLY A 31 7.36 0.15 18.89
CA GLY A 31 8.68 -0.41 19.18
C GLY A 31 9.71 -0.31 18.04
N GLY A 32 9.55 0.66 17.12
CA GLY A 32 10.40 0.82 15.94
C GLY A 32 10.03 -0.10 14.76
N ILE A 33 8.96 -0.88 14.88
CA ILE A 33 8.41 -1.72 13.82
C ILE A 33 7.14 -1.06 13.31
N LEU A 34 7.02 -0.94 11.98
CA LEU A 34 5.79 -0.52 11.35
C LEU A 34 4.89 -1.72 11.17
N THR A 35 3.65 -1.57 11.61
CA THR A 35 2.67 -2.64 11.55
C THR A 35 1.42 -2.12 10.87
N PRO A 36 0.85 -2.87 9.90
CA PRO A 36 -0.47 -2.57 9.41
C PRO A 36 -1.48 -2.59 10.55
N PHE A 37 -2.40 -1.63 10.56
CA PHE A 37 -3.42 -1.47 11.59
C PHE A 37 -4.81 -1.50 10.97
N ASP A 38 -5.76 -2.07 11.70
CA ASP A 38 -7.14 -2.18 11.26
C ASP A 38 -7.80 -0.80 11.16
N LEU A 39 -8.16 -0.42 9.94
CA LEU A 39 -8.76 0.87 9.66
C LEU A 39 -10.19 1.02 10.18
N ALA A 40 -10.97 -0.06 10.19
CA ALA A 40 -12.33 -0.04 10.71
C ALA A 40 -12.33 0.15 12.23
N LEU A 41 -11.39 -0.50 12.93
CA LEU A 41 -11.15 -0.26 14.36
C LEU A 41 -10.61 1.15 14.63
N ALA A 42 -9.81 1.72 13.73
CA ALA A 42 -9.38 3.12 13.82
C ALA A 42 -10.58 4.08 13.74
N GLN A 43 -11.57 3.81 12.88
CA GLN A 43 -12.72 4.66 12.66
C GLN A 43 -13.72 4.72 13.83
N THR A 44 -13.88 3.64 14.58
CA THR A 44 -14.85 3.60 15.70
C THR A 44 -14.33 4.28 16.96
N GLY A 45 -13.02 4.53 17.07
CA GLY A 45 -12.41 5.11 18.27
C GLY A 45 -12.43 4.20 19.50
N ASP A 46 -12.96 2.97 19.38
CA ASP A 46 -13.02 1.96 20.45
C ASP A 46 -11.67 1.27 20.65
N ALA A 47 -10.80 1.29 19.65
CA ALA A 47 -9.39 1.03 19.88
C ALA A 47 -8.83 2.20 20.69
N ARG A 48 -8.64 2.00 22.00
CA ARG A 48 -7.57 2.70 22.73
C ARG A 48 -6.33 1.86 22.60
N PRO A 49 -5.39 2.17 21.69
CA PRO A 49 -4.08 1.61 21.82
C PRO A 49 -3.40 2.47 22.88
N ALA A 50 -3.49 2.04 24.14
CA ALA A 50 -2.53 2.51 25.13
C ALA A 50 -1.08 2.23 24.66
N ASP A 51 -0.89 1.28 23.72
CA ASP A 51 0.43 0.82 23.24
C ASP A 51 0.68 0.82 21.71
N ALA A 52 -0.30 1.09 20.83
CA ALA A 52 -0.10 1.00 19.35
C ALA A 52 0.20 2.33 18.63
N GLY A 53 0.26 3.46 19.34
CA GLY A 53 0.64 4.77 18.77
C GLY A 53 -0.43 5.42 17.87
N ARG A 54 -0.17 6.67 17.45
CA ARG A 54 -0.98 7.37 16.42
C ARG A 54 -0.72 6.71 15.05
N PRO A 55 -1.73 6.60 14.16
CA PRO A 55 -1.48 6.17 12.79
C PRO A 55 -0.45 7.05 12.11
N LEU A 56 0.59 6.44 11.55
CA LEU A 56 1.72 7.16 10.95
C LEU A 56 1.38 7.52 9.50
N PHE A 57 0.96 6.54 8.70
CA PHE A 57 0.62 6.77 7.30
C PHE A 57 -0.45 5.81 6.80
N VAL A 58 -1.08 6.20 5.69
CA VAL A 58 -1.97 5.33 4.91
C VAL A 58 -1.37 5.08 3.52
N GLN A 59 -1.41 3.84 3.05
CA GLN A 59 -1.00 3.44 1.71
C GLN A 59 -2.24 3.31 0.81
N ILE A 60 -2.27 4.04 -0.29
CA ILE A 60 -3.22 3.90 -1.41
C ILE A 60 -2.46 3.35 -2.62
N SER A 61 -3.11 2.56 -3.47
CA SER A 61 -2.45 1.99 -4.64
C SER A 61 -3.42 1.75 -5.79
N ASP A 62 -2.89 1.77 -7.01
CA ASP A 62 -3.53 1.34 -8.26
C ASP A 62 -4.94 1.92 -8.41
N THR A 63 -5.04 3.26 -8.41
CA THR A 63 -6.32 3.98 -8.59
C THR A 63 -6.81 3.98 -10.02
N HIS A 64 -5.91 3.79 -11.00
CA HIS A 64 -6.19 3.70 -12.43
C HIS A 64 -7.25 4.69 -12.90
N ILE A 65 -7.12 5.96 -12.52
CA ILE A 65 -8.04 7.01 -12.94
C ILE A 65 -8.05 7.05 -14.47
N GLY A 66 -9.25 6.94 -15.05
CA GLY A 66 -9.48 6.77 -16.49
C GLY A 66 -10.06 5.40 -16.88
N PHE A 67 -9.91 4.37 -16.03
CA PHE A 67 -10.54 3.07 -16.27
C PHE A 67 -12.07 3.13 -16.12
N ASN A 68 -12.79 2.52 -17.07
CA ASN A 68 -14.26 2.56 -17.13
C ASN A 68 -14.90 1.31 -17.75
N LYS A 69 -14.28 0.13 -17.55
CA LYS A 69 -14.75 -1.15 -18.11
C LYS A 69 -15.52 -1.97 -17.08
N ASP A 70 -16.04 -3.12 -17.50
CA ASP A 70 -16.94 -3.98 -16.71
C ASP A 70 -16.42 -4.34 -15.30
N ALA A 71 -15.10 -4.47 -15.11
CA ALA A 71 -14.52 -4.76 -13.80
C ALA A 71 -14.79 -3.65 -12.77
N ASN A 72 -14.84 -2.38 -13.22
CA ASN A 72 -15.30 -1.23 -12.45
C ASN A 72 -15.55 -0.04 -13.41
N PRO A 73 -16.82 0.32 -13.70
CA PRO A 73 -17.12 1.40 -14.63
C PRO A 73 -16.89 2.81 -14.05
N ASP A 74 -16.68 2.95 -12.74
CA ASP A 74 -16.45 4.24 -12.07
C ASP A 74 -15.40 4.12 -10.95
N VAL A 75 -14.13 4.07 -11.36
CA VAL A 75 -12.98 4.09 -10.44
C VAL A 75 -12.84 5.40 -9.67
N SER A 76 -13.48 6.47 -10.15
CA SER A 76 -13.50 7.74 -9.41
C SER A 76 -14.38 7.64 -8.18
N ALA A 77 -15.50 6.90 -8.25
CA ALA A 77 -16.36 6.66 -7.10
C ALA A 77 -15.65 5.83 -6.02
N THR A 78 -14.89 4.81 -6.40
CA THR A 78 -14.16 3.98 -5.43
C THR A 78 -13.00 4.75 -4.78
N LEU A 79 -12.29 5.61 -5.53
CA LEU A 79 -11.32 6.52 -4.93
C LEU A 79 -11.98 7.56 -3.99
N ARG A 80 -13.11 8.16 -4.37
CA ARG A 80 -13.84 9.09 -3.49
C ARG A 80 -14.25 8.43 -2.17
N GLN A 81 -14.80 7.21 -2.23
CA GLN A 81 -15.11 6.44 -1.03
C GLN A 81 -13.86 6.22 -0.16
N THR A 82 -12.73 5.88 -0.79
CA THR A 82 -11.45 5.73 -0.10
C THR A 82 -11.07 7.00 0.66
N ILE A 83 -11.16 8.15 0.00
CA ILE A 83 -10.86 9.47 0.58
C ILE A 83 -11.80 9.84 1.72
N GLU A 84 -13.11 9.62 1.55
CA GLU A 84 -14.13 9.91 2.58
C GLU A 84 -13.85 9.17 3.88
N LEU A 85 -13.51 7.89 3.76
CA LEU A 85 -13.22 7.03 4.89
C LEU A 85 -11.85 7.37 5.54
N VAL A 86 -10.84 7.80 4.76
CA VAL A 86 -9.59 8.36 5.32
C VAL A 86 -9.87 9.66 6.09
N ASN A 87 -10.67 10.55 5.51
CA ASN A 87 -11.03 11.84 6.10
C ASN A 87 -11.94 11.74 7.32
N GLY A 88 -12.65 10.61 7.46
CA GLY A 88 -13.52 10.29 8.58
C GLY A 88 -12.82 9.65 9.78
N MET A 89 -11.50 9.41 9.72
CA MET A 89 -10.78 8.82 10.84
C MET A 89 -10.76 9.76 12.07
N PRO A 90 -11.00 9.24 13.29
CA PRO A 90 -10.85 9.99 14.55
C PRO A 90 -9.46 10.56 14.76
N ALA A 91 -8.43 9.83 14.32
CA ALA A 91 -7.04 10.26 14.30
C ALA A 91 -6.52 10.22 12.87
N MET A 92 -6.22 11.40 12.32
CA MET A 92 -5.68 11.51 10.96
C MET A 92 -4.25 10.93 10.90
N PRO A 93 -3.94 10.13 9.86
CA PRO A 93 -2.56 9.77 9.52
C PRO A 93 -1.72 11.02 9.28
N ALA A 94 -0.41 10.93 9.49
CA ALA A 94 0.48 12.05 9.24
C ALA A 94 0.78 12.23 7.74
N LEU A 95 0.81 11.14 6.97
CA LEU A 95 1.05 11.18 5.53
C LEU A 95 0.31 10.08 4.76
N THR A 96 0.11 10.31 3.46
CA THR A 96 -0.41 9.32 2.51
C THR A 96 0.72 8.92 1.57
N ILE A 97 0.86 7.61 1.33
CA ILE A 97 1.75 7.07 0.29
C ILE A 97 0.87 6.51 -0.82
N HIS A 98 1.11 6.90 -2.07
CA HIS A 98 0.53 6.27 -3.25
C HIS A 98 1.57 5.42 -3.99
N THR A 99 1.40 4.10 -4.01
CA THR A 99 2.36 3.16 -4.60
C THR A 99 2.15 2.91 -6.10
N GLY A 100 1.91 3.96 -6.88
CA GLY A 100 1.82 3.90 -8.34
C GLY A 100 0.47 3.47 -8.92
N ASP A 101 0.41 3.50 -10.25
CA ASP A 101 -0.77 3.35 -11.10
C ASP A 101 -1.89 4.31 -10.69
N ILE A 102 -1.53 5.59 -10.59
CA ILE A 102 -2.45 6.68 -10.29
C ILE A 102 -3.48 6.80 -11.43
N THR A 103 -3.00 6.77 -12.67
CA THR A 103 -3.78 6.86 -13.91
C THR A 103 -3.80 5.51 -14.64
N HIS A 104 -4.69 5.38 -15.63
CA HIS A 104 -4.81 4.13 -16.39
C HIS A 104 -4.03 4.15 -17.71
N LEU A 105 -3.94 5.30 -18.38
CA LEU A 105 -3.37 5.45 -19.71
C LEU A 105 -2.39 6.63 -19.81
N SER A 106 -1.89 7.14 -18.66
CA SER A 106 -0.97 8.28 -18.58
C SER A 106 -1.45 9.55 -19.28
N LYS A 107 -2.77 9.75 -19.42
CA LYS A 107 -3.30 10.91 -20.16
C LYS A 107 -3.33 12.16 -19.30
N PRO A 108 -3.09 13.36 -19.87
CA PRO A 108 -3.15 14.61 -19.13
C PRO A 108 -4.46 14.79 -18.35
N GLU A 109 -5.61 14.47 -18.98
CA GLU A 109 -6.92 14.58 -18.34
C GLU A 109 -7.13 13.57 -17.19
N GLU A 110 -6.51 12.39 -17.27
CA GLU A 110 -6.56 11.40 -16.19
C GLU A 110 -5.74 11.87 -14.99
N PHE A 111 -4.58 12.48 -15.25
CA PHE A 111 -3.74 13.06 -14.21
C PHE A 111 -4.37 14.30 -13.55
N ASP A 112 -4.99 15.18 -14.33
CA ASP A 112 -5.72 16.34 -13.80
C ASP A 112 -6.86 15.89 -12.89
N HIS A 113 -7.64 14.90 -13.34
CA HIS A 113 -8.75 14.34 -12.57
C HIS A 113 -8.26 13.60 -11.31
N ALA A 114 -7.18 12.82 -11.41
CA ALA A 114 -6.57 12.17 -10.25
C ALA A 114 -6.06 13.18 -9.22
N SER A 115 -5.37 14.24 -9.68
CA SER A 115 -4.90 15.34 -8.83
C SER A 115 -6.06 16.04 -8.11
N GLN A 116 -7.15 16.32 -8.85
CA GLN A 116 -8.36 16.90 -8.26
C GLN A 116 -8.96 16.01 -7.17
N LEU A 117 -9.11 14.71 -7.43
CA LEU A 117 -9.65 13.77 -6.44
C LEU A 117 -8.73 13.68 -5.22
N LEU A 118 -7.44 13.45 -5.41
CA LEU A 118 -6.48 13.30 -4.31
C LEU A 118 -6.33 14.58 -3.47
N SER A 119 -6.57 15.77 -4.04
CA SER A 119 -6.59 17.03 -3.29
C SER A 119 -7.67 17.10 -2.19
N ALA A 120 -8.68 16.21 -2.24
CA ALA A 120 -9.71 16.12 -1.21
C ALA A 120 -9.25 15.36 0.05
N LEU A 121 -8.06 14.73 0.04
CA LEU A 121 -7.47 14.15 1.25
C LEU A 121 -7.16 15.25 2.28
N ARG A 122 -7.61 15.05 3.51
CA ARG A 122 -7.29 15.93 4.66
C ARG A 122 -5.94 15.61 5.29
N VAL A 123 -5.30 14.52 4.87
CA VAL A 123 -3.94 14.14 5.29
C VAL A 123 -2.97 15.21 4.76
N PRO A 124 -2.06 15.76 5.58
CA PRO A 124 -1.31 16.96 5.20
C PRO A 124 -0.21 16.71 4.16
N GLU A 125 0.25 15.46 4.02
CA GLU A 125 1.31 15.08 3.09
C GLU A 125 0.84 13.95 2.16
N LEU A 126 1.18 14.06 0.88
CA LEU A 126 0.98 13.04 -0.13
C LEU A 126 2.33 12.77 -0.82
N HIS A 127 2.81 11.54 -0.68
CA HIS A 127 4.03 11.03 -1.29
C HIS A 127 3.67 9.95 -2.30
N THR A 128 4.20 10.03 -3.50
CA THR A 128 3.85 9.11 -4.58
C THR A 128 5.08 8.58 -5.28
N VAL A 129 4.94 7.40 -5.89
CA VAL A 129 5.82 6.85 -6.94
C VAL A 129 4.94 6.51 -8.15
N PRO A 130 5.46 6.57 -9.39
CA PRO A 130 4.68 6.16 -10.56
C PRO A 130 4.58 4.64 -10.63
N GLY A 131 3.48 4.15 -11.19
CA GLY A 131 3.40 2.78 -11.71
C GLY A 131 3.57 2.74 -13.23
N GLU A 132 3.58 1.55 -13.83
CA GLU A 132 3.80 1.45 -15.28
C GLU A 132 2.70 2.13 -16.09
N HIS A 133 1.47 2.20 -15.56
CA HIS A 133 0.36 2.88 -16.22
C HIS A 133 0.46 4.42 -16.13
N ASP A 134 1.35 4.96 -15.31
CA ASP A 134 1.62 6.40 -15.21
C ASP A 134 2.70 6.90 -16.17
N VAL A 135 3.47 5.99 -16.79
CA VAL A 135 4.66 6.33 -17.59
C VAL A 135 4.64 5.68 -18.98
N THR A 136 3.44 5.40 -19.51
CA THR A 136 3.28 4.78 -20.85
C THR A 136 3.72 5.72 -21.98
N ASP A 137 3.89 7.00 -21.70
CA ASP A 137 4.53 8.01 -22.57
C ASP A 137 6.07 7.87 -22.63
N GLY A 138 6.63 6.94 -21.84
CA GLY A 138 8.06 6.65 -21.71
C GLY A 138 8.82 7.65 -20.85
N SER A 139 8.48 8.95 -20.95
CA SER A 139 9.14 10.01 -20.19
C SER A 139 8.56 10.23 -18.78
N GLY A 140 7.31 9.82 -18.54
CA GLY A 140 6.58 10.12 -17.31
C GLY A 140 6.32 11.62 -17.13
N ALA A 141 6.33 12.42 -18.20
CA ALA A 141 6.32 13.89 -18.10
C ALA A 141 5.06 14.39 -17.38
N GLU A 142 3.90 13.82 -17.72
CA GLU A 142 2.63 14.17 -17.09
C GLU A 142 2.62 13.80 -15.61
N TYR A 143 3.14 12.62 -15.25
CA TYR A 143 3.31 12.21 -13.85
C TYR A 143 4.23 13.18 -13.09
N PHE A 144 5.46 13.41 -13.58
CA PHE A 144 6.43 14.23 -12.86
C PHE A 144 5.99 15.68 -12.73
N SER A 145 5.28 16.24 -13.72
CA SER A 145 4.76 17.61 -13.62
C SER A 145 3.78 17.84 -12.46
N ARG A 146 3.02 16.81 -12.05
CA ARG A 146 1.99 16.90 -10.99
C ARG A 146 2.41 16.27 -9.69
N PHE A 147 3.15 15.16 -9.75
CA PHE A 147 3.50 14.30 -8.63
C PHE A 147 5.02 14.19 -8.39
N GLY A 148 5.85 14.78 -9.25
CA GLY A 148 7.31 14.70 -9.17
C GLY A 148 7.98 15.66 -8.18
N LYS A 149 7.24 16.62 -7.61
CA LYS A 149 7.79 17.70 -6.78
C LYS A 149 8.66 17.21 -5.62
N ALA A 150 8.27 16.13 -4.95
CA ALA A 150 9.03 15.57 -3.82
C ALA A 150 10.43 15.06 -4.22
N SER A 151 10.63 14.77 -5.50
CA SER A 151 11.90 14.28 -6.08
C SER A 151 12.68 15.34 -6.84
N ASP A 152 12.25 16.61 -6.82
CA ASP A 152 12.69 17.63 -7.77
C ASP A 152 12.57 17.15 -9.24
N ASN A 153 11.49 16.41 -9.52
CA ASN A 153 11.19 15.77 -10.81
C ASN A 153 12.25 14.75 -11.28
N ARG A 154 13.06 14.20 -10.37
CA ARG A 154 14.03 13.11 -10.67
C ARG A 154 13.44 11.70 -10.54
N GLY A 155 12.28 11.60 -9.91
CA GLY A 155 11.51 10.38 -9.70
C GLY A 155 11.71 9.71 -8.33
N TYR A 156 12.94 9.46 -7.92
CA TYR A 156 13.24 8.84 -6.62
C TYR A 156 13.74 9.86 -5.59
N TYR A 157 13.38 9.65 -4.32
CA TYR A 157 13.62 10.59 -3.22
C TYR A 157 13.50 9.92 -1.86
N SER A 158 13.96 10.62 -0.81
CA SER A 158 13.83 10.18 0.58
C SER A 158 13.45 11.36 1.48
N PHE A 159 12.83 11.04 2.61
CA PHE A 159 12.48 12.01 3.64
C PHE A 159 12.39 11.36 5.02
N ASP A 160 12.50 12.16 6.08
CA ASP A 160 12.38 11.68 7.45
C ASP A 160 11.05 12.14 8.06
N HIS A 161 10.31 11.24 8.69
CA HIS A 161 9.09 11.58 9.41
C HIS A 161 8.99 10.74 10.69
N ALA A 162 8.79 11.40 11.84
CA ALA A 162 8.67 10.78 13.17
C ALA A 162 9.76 9.74 13.50
N GLY A 163 11.01 9.98 13.07
CA GLY A 163 12.15 9.09 13.32
C GLY A 163 12.25 7.88 12.38
N VAL A 164 11.36 7.77 11.39
CA VAL A 164 11.40 6.79 10.30
C VAL A 164 11.97 7.45 9.04
N HIS A 165 12.82 6.73 8.33
CA HIS A 165 13.37 7.16 7.05
C HIS A 165 12.59 6.51 5.91
N PHE A 166 11.92 7.34 5.11
CA PHE A 166 11.10 6.92 3.98
C PHE A 166 11.85 7.10 2.67
N ILE A 167 11.71 6.14 1.76
CA ILE A 167 12.43 6.09 0.49
C ILE A 167 11.44 5.71 -0.62
N GLY A 168 11.18 6.65 -1.53
CA GLY A 168 10.40 6.42 -2.75
C GLY A 168 11.33 6.02 -3.88
N LEU A 169 11.17 4.80 -4.39
CA LEU A 169 11.94 4.28 -5.52
C LEU A 169 11.07 4.07 -6.75
N VAL A 170 11.65 4.28 -7.93
CA VAL A 170 10.98 4.12 -9.23
C VAL A 170 11.53 2.89 -9.92
N ASN A 171 10.67 1.90 -10.18
CA ASN A 171 11.05 0.64 -10.84
C ASN A 171 10.29 0.34 -12.14
N VAL A 172 9.62 1.34 -12.71
CA VAL A 172 8.73 1.21 -13.87
C VAL A 172 9.23 1.94 -15.13
N MET A 173 10.38 2.61 -15.05
CA MET A 173 10.96 3.31 -16.23
C MET A 173 11.68 2.35 -17.18
N HIS A 174 12.21 1.24 -16.64
CA HIS A 174 12.99 0.26 -17.38
C HIS A 174 12.65 -1.14 -16.90
N PHE A 175 12.54 -2.07 -17.85
CA PHE A 175 12.18 -3.44 -17.55
C PHE A 175 13.33 -4.40 -17.90
N LYS A 176 13.52 -5.41 -17.05
CA LYS A 176 14.32 -6.60 -17.27
C LYS A 176 13.48 -7.65 -18.02
N PRO A 177 14.05 -8.80 -18.43
CA PRO A 177 13.29 -9.88 -19.05
C PRO A 177 12.04 -10.26 -18.25
N ASN A 178 11.01 -10.74 -18.95
CA ASN A 178 9.69 -11.08 -18.40
C ASN A 178 8.93 -9.90 -17.78
N GLY A 179 9.30 -8.67 -18.11
CA GLY A 179 8.61 -7.47 -17.67
C GLY A 179 8.89 -7.11 -16.20
N LEU A 180 9.94 -7.67 -15.59
CA LEU A 180 10.32 -7.29 -14.22
C LEU A 180 10.83 -5.85 -14.19
N GLY A 181 10.45 -5.09 -13.17
CA GLY A 181 10.94 -3.72 -12.98
C GLY A 181 12.46 -3.62 -12.79
N SER A 182 12.99 -2.41 -12.84
CA SER A 182 14.42 -2.13 -12.59
C SER A 182 14.63 -0.75 -11.98
N PHE A 183 15.53 -0.66 -11.00
CA PHE A 183 15.98 0.61 -10.43
C PHE A 183 17.09 1.28 -11.25
N GLY A 184 18.04 0.49 -11.77
CA GLY A 184 19.21 0.99 -12.50
C GLY A 184 20.33 1.55 -11.61
N ASP A 185 21.53 1.65 -12.18
CA ASP A 185 22.77 1.90 -11.44
C ASP A 185 22.79 3.27 -10.74
N ASP A 186 22.27 4.32 -11.39
CA ASP A 186 22.26 5.68 -10.83
C ASP A 186 21.39 5.78 -9.57
N GLN A 187 20.20 5.18 -9.60
CA GLN A 187 19.28 5.14 -8.47
C GLN A 187 19.84 4.30 -7.32
N LEU A 188 20.51 3.18 -7.63
CA LEU A 188 21.16 2.35 -6.62
C LEU A 188 22.36 3.03 -5.96
N ALA A 189 23.16 3.77 -6.75
CA ALA A 189 24.25 4.59 -6.23
C ALA A 189 23.73 5.71 -5.34
N TRP A 190 22.64 6.37 -5.75
CA TRP A 190 21.94 7.36 -4.94
C TRP A 190 21.45 6.76 -3.61
N LEU A 191 20.80 5.60 -3.66
CA LEU A 191 20.28 4.91 -2.48
C LEU A 191 21.41 4.54 -1.50
N ALA A 192 22.53 4.03 -2.03
CA ALA A 192 23.69 3.72 -1.19
C ALA A 192 24.24 4.96 -0.48
N GLN A 193 24.22 6.12 -1.14
CA GLN A 193 24.66 7.39 -0.58
C GLN A 193 23.68 7.93 0.46
N ASP A 194 22.37 7.85 0.20
CA ASP A 194 21.29 8.26 1.10
C ASP A 194 21.32 7.45 2.41
N LEU A 195 21.52 6.13 2.30
CA LEU A 195 21.61 5.23 3.45
C LEU A 195 22.93 5.33 4.22
N LYS A 196 24.02 5.84 3.62
CA LYS A 196 25.39 5.76 4.15
C LYS A 196 25.49 6.26 5.59
N GLY A 197 24.90 7.42 5.90
CA GLY A 197 24.95 8.07 7.22
C GLY A 197 23.92 7.59 8.24
N ARG A 198 23.00 6.69 7.86
CA ARG A 198 21.89 6.24 8.72
C ARG A 198 22.35 5.15 9.67
N SER A 199 22.01 5.26 10.95
CA SER A 199 22.25 4.22 11.96
C SER A 199 21.50 2.93 11.61
N SER A 200 22.05 1.76 11.95
CA SER A 200 21.35 0.47 11.80
C SER A 200 20.06 0.38 12.60
N SER A 201 19.87 1.22 13.62
CA SER A 201 18.63 1.30 14.40
C SER A 201 17.55 2.18 13.76
N THR A 202 17.84 2.85 12.64
CA THR A 202 16.85 3.69 11.93
C THR A 202 15.80 2.79 11.27
N PRO A 203 14.50 2.93 11.59
CA PRO A 203 13.45 2.24 10.84
C PRO A 203 13.39 2.77 9.41
N ILE A 204 13.38 1.87 8.43
CA ILE A 204 13.32 2.21 7.01
C ILE A 204 11.97 1.82 6.42
N VAL A 205 11.36 2.72 5.64
CA VAL A 205 10.25 2.41 4.73
C VAL A 205 10.71 2.63 3.31
N VAL A 206 10.61 1.59 2.49
CA VAL A 206 10.80 1.69 1.06
C VAL A 206 9.46 1.51 0.40
N PHE A 207 9.10 2.38 -0.54
CA PHE A 207 7.90 2.24 -1.34
C PHE A 207 8.23 2.38 -2.82
N SER A 208 7.74 1.43 -3.61
CA SER A 208 7.90 1.35 -5.07
C SER A 208 6.63 0.76 -5.66
N HIS A 209 6.42 0.84 -6.98
CA HIS A 209 5.20 0.30 -7.56
C HIS A 209 5.26 -1.23 -7.70
N MET A 210 6.28 -1.75 -8.39
CA MET A 210 6.42 -3.20 -8.56
C MET A 210 7.03 -3.85 -7.31
N PRO A 211 6.72 -5.14 -7.02
CA PRO A 211 7.28 -5.84 -5.88
C PRO A 211 8.81 -5.89 -5.89
N MET A 212 9.44 -5.72 -4.72
CA MET A 212 10.89 -5.94 -4.53
C MET A 212 11.24 -7.39 -4.16
N TRP A 213 10.28 -8.30 -4.31
CA TRP A 213 10.52 -9.73 -4.37
C TRP A 213 9.71 -10.31 -5.53
N THR A 214 10.23 -11.33 -6.20
CA THR A 214 9.51 -11.94 -7.32
C THR A 214 8.38 -12.82 -6.78
N ILE A 215 7.14 -12.38 -6.98
CA ILE A 215 5.92 -13.11 -6.63
C ILE A 215 5.58 -14.10 -7.73
N TYR A 216 5.56 -13.63 -8.98
CA TYR A 216 5.26 -14.44 -10.15
C TYR A 216 5.93 -13.86 -11.40
N GLU A 217 7.12 -14.38 -11.70
CA GLU A 217 7.96 -13.90 -12.80
C GLU A 217 7.27 -13.85 -14.17
N PRO A 218 6.44 -14.84 -14.58
CA PRO A 218 5.83 -14.82 -15.90
C PRO A 218 4.90 -13.62 -16.16
N TRP A 219 4.43 -12.95 -15.10
CA TRP A 219 3.58 -11.76 -15.19
C TRP A 219 4.33 -10.47 -14.81
N GLY A 220 5.66 -10.52 -14.73
CA GLY A 220 6.46 -9.36 -14.35
C GLY A 220 6.29 -8.94 -12.89
N TRP A 221 5.69 -9.79 -12.03
CA TRP A 221 5.43 -9.45 -10.63
C TRP A 221 6.70 -9.52 -9.79
N GLY A 222 7.58 -8.53 -9.97
CA GLY A 222 8.86 -8.41 -9.29
C GLY A 222 9.73 -7.32 -9.92
N THR A 223 10.87 -7.08 -9.29
CA THR A 223 11.90 -6.14 -9.73
C THR A 223 13.22 -6.88 -9.85
N GLY A 224 13.82 -6.90 -11.04
CA GLY A 224 14.93 -7.80 -11.35
C GLY A 224 16.24 -7.47 -10.61
N ASP A 225 16.48 -6.19 -10.30
CA ASP A 225 17.64 -5.73 -9.54
C ASP A 225 17.33 -5.44 -8.06
N ALA A 226 16.16 -5.83 -7.56
CA ALA A 226 15.82 -5.72 -6.14
C ALA A 226 16.84 -6.36 -5.18
N PRO A 227 17.52 -7.48 -5.50
CA PRO A 227 18.57 -8.02 -4.63
C PRO A 227 19.69 -7.01 -4.28
N GLN A 228 19.98 -6.06 -5.18
CA GLN A 228 20.99 -5.03 -4.94
C GLN A 228 20.50 -4.01 -3.90
N THR A 229 19.25 -3.58 -4.01
CA THR A 229 18.58 -2.77 -3.00
C THR A 229 18.50 -3.49 -1.65
N MET A 230 18.14 -4.77 -1.64
CA MET A 230 18.06 -5.57 -0.42
C MET A 230 19.42 -5.71 0.28
N ALA A 231 20.51 -5.82 -0.48
CA ALA A 231 21.87 -5.85 0.08
C ALA A 231 22.24 -4.56 0.83
N LEU A 232 21.72 -3.40 0.41
CA LEU A 232 21.90 -2.12 1.10
C LEU A 232 21.05 -2.04 2.37
N LEU A 233 19.84 -2.59 2.34
CA LEU A 233 18.85 -2.51 3.41
C LEU A 233 19.07 -3.52 4.55
N ARG A 234 19.71 -4.66 4.29
CA ARG A 234 19.86 -5.76 5.28
C ARG A 234 20.49 -5.35 6.62
N ARG A 235 21.23 -4.24 6.66
CA ARG A 235 21.91 -3.74 7.87
C ARG A 235 20.97 -3.06 8.88
N PHE A 236 19.76 -2.69 8.49
CA PHE A 236 18.82 -1.93 9.32
C PHE A 236 17.91 -2.86 10.12
N GLY A 237 17.78 -2.65 11.43
CA GLY A 237 17.02 -3.55 12.31
C GLY A 237 15.53 -3.68 11.98
N SER A 238 14.95 -2.73 11.24
CA SER A 238 13.58 -2.78 10.74
C SER A 238 13.48 -2.14 9.36
N VAL A 239 13.00 -2.92 8.38
CA VAL A 239 12.73 -2.44 7.02
C VAL A 239 11.31 -2.86 6.63
N THR A 240 10.51 -1.90 6.17
CA THR A 240 9.19 -2.14 5.61
C THR A 240 9.23 -1.81 4.12
N VAL A 241 8.83 -2.74 3.28
CA VAL A 241 8.74 -2.54 1.83
C VAL A 241 7.28 -2.56 1.40
N LEU A 242 6.84 -1.52 0.71
CA LEU A 242 5.45 -1.31 0.28
C LEU A 242 5.37 -1.28 -1.25
N ASN A 243 4.42 -2.02 -1.81
CA ASN A 243 4.16 -1.97 -3.24
C ASN A 243 2.69 -2.15 -3.62
N GLY A 244 2.38 -1.86 -4.88
CA GLY A 244 1.08 -2.05 -5.54
C GLY A 244 1.12 -3.19 -6.55
N HIS A 245 0.66 -2.91 -7.78
CA HIS A 245 0.89 -3.65 -9.03
C HIS A 245 0.11 -4.97 -9.17
N ILE A 246 0.07 -5.78 -8.11
CA ILE A 246 -0.54 -7.13 -8.17
C ILE A 246 -2.02 -7.16 -7.77
N HIS A 247 -2.54 -6.02 -7.30
CA HIS A 247 -3.93 -5.81 -6.86
C HIS A 247 -4.40 -6.80 -5.77
N GLN A 248 -3.47 -7.29 -4.96
CA GLN A 248 -3.69 -8.33 -3.97
C GLN A 248 -2.95 -8.00 -2.69
N ILE A 249 -3.39 -8.60 -1.59
CA ILE A 249 -2.68 -8.51 -0.31
C ILE A 249 -1.82 -9.75 -0.16
N VAL A 250 -0.52 -9.53 -0.21
CA VAL A 250 0.49 -10.52 0.06
C VAL A 250 1.44 -9.88 1.05
N SER A 251 1.84 -10.63 2.07
CA SER A 251 2.86 -10.21 3.00
C SER A 251 3.87 -11.30 3.19
N LYS A 252 5.13 -10.89 3.32
CA LYS A 252 6.28 -11.77 3.49
C LYS A 252 7.22 -11.13 4.50
N VAL A 253 7.87 -11.96 5.30
CA VAL A 253 9.00 -11.53 6.14
C VAL A 253 10.25 -12.27 5.67
N GLU A 254 11.33 -11.53 5.45
CA GLU A 254 12.67 -12.07 5.17
C GLU A 254 13.69 -11.39 6.08
N GLY A 255 14.11 -12.10 7.13
CA GLY A 255 14.96 -11.52 8.17
C GLY A 255 14.29 -10.36 8.88
N ASN A 256 14.87 -9.17 8.75
CA ASN A 256 14.41 -7.89 9.29
C ASN A 256 13.56 -7.07 8.31
N VAL A 257 13.28 -7.61 7.12
CA VAL A 257 12.47 -6.94 6.11
C VAL A 257 11.08 -7.54 6.08
N THR A 258 10.08 -6.70 6.29
CA THR A 258 8.67 -7.04 6.09
C THR A 258 8.20 -6.39 4.81
N PHE A 259 7.56 -7.17 3.96
CA PHE A 259 7.02 -6.69 2.72
C PHE A 259 5.50 -6.75 2.71
N HIS A 260 4.87 -5.73 2.14
CA HIS A 260 3.42 -5.62 2.02
C HIS A 260 3.03 -5.15 0.61
N THR A 261 2.09 -5.86 0.01
CA THR A 261 1.40 -5.40 -1.19
C THR A 261 0.03 -4.84 -0.82
N ALA A 262 -0.41 -3.80 -1.53
CA ALA A 262 -1.75 -3.25 -1.42
C ALA A 262 -2.67 -3.78 -2.53
N ARG A 263 -3.97 -3.79 -2.21
CA ARG A 263 -5.02 -3.95 -3.22
C ARG A 263 -5.20 -2.65 -3.99
N SER A 264 -5.68 -2.81 -5.22
CA SER A 264 -6.15 -1.69 -6.02
C SER A 264 -7.45 -1.11 -5.45
N THR A 265 -7.62 0.19 -5.63
CA THR A 265 -8.91 0.87 -5.43
C THR A 265 -9.78 0.86 -6.69
N ALA A 266 -9.25 0.40 -7.83
CA ALA A 266 -9.92 0.38 -9.12
C ALA A 266 -10.60 -0.97 -9.42
N PHE A 267 -9.85 -2.06 -9.55
CA PHE A 267 -10.35 -3.39 -9.93
C PHE A 267 -9.44 -4.47 -9.35
N PRO A 268 -9.92 -5.69 -9.05
CA PRO A 268 -9.03 -6.79 -8.68
C PRO A 268 -8.33 -7.39 -9.91
N GLN A 269 -7.26 -8.15 -9.68
CA GLN A 269 -6.62 -9.02 -10.67
C GLN A 269 -6.70 -10.49 -10.21
N PRO A 270 -6.53 -11.48 -11.12
CA PRO A 270 -6.42 -12.88 -10.75
C PRO A 270 -5.21 -13.17 -9.86
N THR A 271 -5.26 -14.26 -9.11
CA THR A 271 -4.08 -14.78 -8.39
C THR A 271 -3.01 -15.28 -9.36
N ALA A 272 -1.74 -15.27 -8.93
CA ALA A 272 -0.60 -15.73 -9.73
C ALA A 272 -0.88 -17.05 -10.47
N GLY A 273 -0.66 -17.04 -11.79
CA GLY A 273 -0.81 -18.23 -12.65
C GLY A 273 -2.26 -18.65 -12.95
N ASN A 274 -3.26 -17.95 -12.42
CA ASN A 274 -4.66 -18.24 -12.69
C ASN A 274 -5.21 -17.34 -13.79
N GLY A 275 -5.28 -17.86 -15.02
CA GLY A 275 -5.78 -17.12 -16.18
C GLY A 275 -4.68 -16.65 -17.14
N PRO A 276 -5.02 -15.81 -18.13
CA PRO A 276 -4.10 -15.47 -19.22
C PRO A 276 -3.06 -14.40 -18.85
N GLY A 277 -3.22 -13.71 -17.72
CA GLY A 277 -2.36 -12.59 -17.32
C GLY A 277 -2.93 -11.78 -16.16
N PRO A 278 -2.21 -10.73 -15.71
CA PRO A 278 -2.65 -9.80 -14.68
C PRO A 278 -3.69 -8.80 -15.24
N VAL A 279 -4.82 -9.30 -15.73
CA VAL A 279 -5.87 -8.48 -16.36
C VAL A 279 -6.97 -8.10 -15.36
N PRO A 280 -7.70 -6.98 -15.56
CA PRO A 280 -8.83 -6.62 -14.72
C PRO A 280 -9.84 -7.77 -14.60
N LEU A 281 -10.16 -8.16 -13.36
CA LEU A 281 -11.07 -9.25 -13.06
C LEU A 281 -12.47 -8.71 -12.77
N THR A 282 -13.43 -9.06 -13.63
CA THR A 282 -14.85 -8.78 -13.36
C THR A 282 -15.39 -9.76 -12.34
N VAL A 283 -15.97 -9.23 -11.26
CA VAL A 283 -16.60 -10.00 -10.20
C VAL A 283 -18.04 -9.54 -9.99
N PRO A 284 -18.91 -10.33 -9.34
CA PRO A 284 -20.25 -9.86 -8.99
C PRO A 284 -20.20 -8.53 -8.25
N ARG A 285 -21.14 -7.62 -8.54
CA ARG A 285 -21.09 -6.22 -8.09
C ARG A 285 -21.02 -6.09 -6.57
N GLU A 286 -21.64 -7.01 -5.85
CA GLU A 286 -21.62 -7.11 -4.39
C GLU A 286 -20.29 -7.62 -3.81
N GLN A 287 -19.46 -8.27 -4.62
CA GLN A 287 -18.13 -8.77 -4.24
C GLN A 287 -17.03 -7.76 -4.53
N LEU A 288 -17.20 -6.89 -5.52
CA LEU A 288 -16.20 -5.88 -5.90
C LEU A 288 -15.70 -5.06 -4.69
N PRO A 289 -16.56 -4.48 -3.82
CA PRO A 289 -16.08 -3.75 -2.65
C PRO A 289 -15.23 -4.56 -1.66
N LYS A 290 -15.35 -5.89 -1.67
CA LYS A 290 -14.57 -6.81 -0.81
C LYS A 290 -13.23 -7.22 -1.43
N MET A 291 -13.04 -6.96 -2.72
CA MET A 291 -11.83 -7.29 -3.47
C MET A 291 -11.00 -6.05 -3.82
N LEU A 292 -11.59 -4.86 -3.66
CA LEU A 292 -10.89 -3.59 -3.65
C LEU A 292 -10.51 -3.20 -2.23
N GLY A 293 -9.37 -2.54 -2.06
CA GLY A 293 -8.94 -1.89 -0.81
C GLY A 293 -8.90 -2.75 0.48
N VAL A 294 -9.17 -2.09 1.61
CA VAL A 294 -8.49 -2.19 2.93
C VAL A 294 -8.19 -3.57 3.41
N THR A 295 -6.96 -3.64 3.88
CA THR A 295 -6.49 -4.72 4.72
C THR A 295 -6.59 -4.27 6.16
N THR A 296 -7.49 -4.90 6.89
CA THR A 296 -7.38 -5.06 8.32
C THR A 296 -6.44 -6.24 8.57
N VAL A 297 -5.33 -6.00 9.27
CA VAL A 297 -4.45 -7.09 9.72
C VAL A 297 -4.84 -7.40 11.14
N GLU A 298 -5.41 -8.59 11.36
CA GLU A 298 -5.65 -9.09 12.70
C GLU A 298 -4.30 -9.38 13.38
N PHE A 299 -4.03 -8.69 14.49
CA PHE A 299 -2.87 -8.97 15.31
C PHE A 299 -3.10 -10.22 16.15
N ALA A 300 -2.34 -11.28 15.89
CA ALA A 300 -1.97 -12.20 16.96
C ALA A 300 -0.83 -11.54 17.77
N GLY A 301 -1.10 -11.14 19.01
CA GLY A 301 -0.12 -10.49 19.89
C GLY A 301 1.17 -11.33 20.06
N HIS A 302 2.31 -10.63 20.13
CA HIS A 302 3.68 -11.11 20.35
C HIS A 302 3.88 -12.11 21.54
N PRO A 303 5.05 -12.80 21.66
CA PRO A 303 6.10 -13.07 20.68
C PRO A 303 6.46 -14.57 20.61
N ALA A 304 6.35 -15.21 19.44
CA ALA A 304 7.16 -16.34 18.97
C ALA A 304 6.41 -17.05 17.82
N ALA A 305 7.12 -17.26 16.71
CA ALA A 305 6.70 -18.05 15.55
C ALA A 305 5.42 -17.56 14.84
N SER A 306 5.61 -16.87 13.73
CA SER A 306 4.61 -16.86 12.66
C SER A 306 4.51 -18.29 12.10
N ALA A 307 3.68 -19.12 12.73
CA ALA A 307 3.22 -20.35 12.13
C ALA A 307 2.06 -19.99 11.19
N LEU A 308 2.22 -20.32 9.90
CA LEU A 308 1.11 -20.40 8.95
C LEU A 308 0.08 -21.38 9.53
N HIS A 309 -1.03 -20.86 10.00
CA HIS A 309 -2.19 -21.65 10.39
C HIS A 309 -3.29 -21.39 9.36
N ASP A 310 -3.46 -22.36 8.45
CA ASP A 310 -4.72 -22.50 7.73
C ASP A 310 -5.76 -23.01 8.73
N ALA A 311 -6.71 -22.15 9.09
CA ALA A 311 -7.93 -22.56 9.76
C ALA A 311 -9.12 -22.19 8.88
N THR A 312 -9.81 -23.22 8.40
CA THR A 312 -11.10 -23.09 7.72
C THR A 312 -12.22 -22.95 8.74
N LEU A 313 -13.30 -22.28 8.34
CA LEU A 313 -14.51 -22.13 9.16
C LEU A 313 -15.33 -23.44 9.15
N ALA A 314 -14.88 -24.41 9.94
CA ALA A 314 -15.67 -25.54 10.42
C ALA A 314 -15.45 -25.70 11.93
#